data_AF-A0A957L5I8-F1
#
_entry.id   AF-A0A957L5I8-F1
#
_cell.length_a   1.000
_cell.length_b   1.000
_cell.length_c   1.000
_cell.angle_alpha   90.00
_cell.angle_beta   90.00
_cell.angle_gamma   90.00
#
_symmetry.space_group_name_H-M   'P 1'
#
loop_
_entity.id
_entity.type
_entity.pdbx_description
1 polymer ?
#
loop_
_entity_poly.entity_id
_entity_poly.type
_entity_poly.pdbx_seq_one_letter_code
_entity_poly.pdbx_strand_id
1 'polypeptide(L)'
;MPKNSNVYAVSQLPRRLLTGILASLLLLILLTGCGTDDVQVVSFRTSGDPAEEAAYQTLVDAFHEAHPEIRIEFSHIASAREYRTRLVTDFAAGAAPDISLMNYRRFASFAASGVLEPVGPYLDQSDLISMADFYPVATEAFLWHDELMCLPQNISSLVVYYNQDLFDAAGV
;
A
#
# COMPACT_ATOMS: atom_id res chain seq x y z
N MET A 1 -20.10 -55.65 -3.28
CA MET A 1 -19.89 -54.20 -3.04
C MET A 1 -21.01 -53.41 -3.72
N PRO A 2 -21.53 -52.33 -3.13
CA PRO A 2 -22.95 -51.97 -3.16
C PRO A 2 -23.35 -51.10 -4.36
N LYS A 3 -24.61 -51.26 -4.80
CA LYS A 3 -25.29 -50.33 -5.73
C LYS A 3 -25.73 -49.08 -4.96
N ASN A 4 -25.27 -47.90 -5.37
CA ASN A 4 -25.70 -46.61 -4.83
C ASN A 4 -27.19 -46.36 -5.13
N SER A 5 -28.01 -46.40 -4.08
CA SER A 5 -29.47 -46.22 -4.10
C SER A 5 -29.94 -44.76 -3.98
N ASN A 6 -29.03 -43.77 -3.97
CA ASN A 6 -29.39 -42.37 -3.70
C ASN A 6 -29.89 -41.57 -4.93
N VAL A 7 -29.90 -42.14 -6.14
CA VAL A 7 -30.32 -41.40 -7.35
C VAL A 7 -31.86 -41.34 -7.49
N TYR A 8 -32.61 -42.18 -6.77
CA TYR A 8 -34.07 -42.28 -6.93
C TYR A 8 -34.91 -41.34 -6.04
N ALA A 9 -34.29 -40.62 -5.09
CA ALA A 9 -35.05 -39.83 -4.11
C ALA A 9 -35.51 -38.44 -4.63
N VAL A 10 -34.84 -37.89 -5.65
CA VAL A 10 -35.12 -36.52 -6.13
C VAL A 10 -36.30 -36.48 -7.12
N SER A 11 -36.58 -37.57 -7.83
CA SER A 11 -37.61 -37.61 -8.89
C SER A 11 -39.05 -37.79 -8.38
N GLN A 12 -39.26 -38.06 -7.10
CA GLN A 12 -40.56 -38.32 -6.47
C GLN A 12 -41.17 -37.08 -5.78
N LEU A 13 -40.46 -35.94 -5.77
CA LEU A 13 -40.93 -34.73 -5.12
C LEU A 13 -42.02 -34.05 -5.96
N PRO A 14 -43.17 -33.67 -5.36
CA PRO A 14 -44.23 -32.97 -6.09
C PRO A 14 -43.71 -31.68 -6.72
N ARG A 15 -44.01 -31.43 -8.00
CA ARG A 15 -43.58 -30.21 -8.74
C ARG A 15 -43.90 -28.90 -8.02
N ARG A 16 -44.93 -28.89 -7.16
CA ARG A 16 -45.33 -27.75 -6.29
C ARG A 16 -44.38 -27.52 -5.10
N LEU A 17 -43.75 -28.56 -4.59
CA LEU A 17 -42.73 -28.47 -3.52
C LEU A 17 -41.38 -28.00 -4.10
N LEU A 18 -41.02 -28.44 -5.30
CA LEU A 18 -39.81 -27.98 -6.02
C LEU A 18 -39.89 -26.49 -6.40
N THR A 19 -41.05 -26.01 -6.84
CA THR A 19 -41.25 -24.58 -7.15
C THR A 19 -41.25 -23.70 -5.90
N GLY A 20 -41.79 -24.20 -4.78
CA GLY A 20 -41.72 -23.50 -3.50
C GLY A 20 -40.29 -23.36 -2.95
N ILE A 21 -39.49 -24.43 -3.01
CA ILE A 21 -38.09 -24.43 -2.54
C ILE A 21 -37.24 -23.50 -3.42
N LEU A 22 -37.42 -23.50 -4.75
CA LEU A 22 -36.67 -22.64 -5.66
C LEU A 22 -37.00 -21.15 -5.48
N ALA A 23 -38.28 -20.81 -5.23
CA ALA A 23 -38.70 -19.44 -4.92
C ALA A 23 -38.19 -18.97 -3.55
N SER A 24 -38.09 -19.88 -2.57
CA SER A 24 -37.54 -19.60 -1.25
C SER A 24 -36.03 -19.36 -1.29
N LEU A 25 -35.30 -20.14 -2.09
CA LEU A 25 -33.85 -19.94 -2.31
C LEU A 25 -33.55 -18.66 -3.08
N LEU A 26 -34.36 -18.27 -4.06
CA LEU A 26 -34.21 -16.98 -4.74
C LEU A 26 -34.46 -15.79 -3.81
N LEU A 27 -35.40 -15.91 -2.87
CA LEU A 27 -35.71 -14.85 -1.91
C LEU A 27 -34.61 -14.70 -0.85
N LEU A 28 -33.93 -15.78 -0.46
CA LEU A 28 -32.78 -15.70 0.46
C LEU A 28 -31.54 -15.04 -0.18
N ILE A 29 -31.34 -15.20 -1.49
CA ILE A 29 -30.23 -14.56 -2.24
C ILE A 29 -30.45 -13.04 -2.36
N LEU A 30 -31.71 -12.59 -2.39
CA LEU A 30 -32.06 -11.17 -2.44
C LEU A 30 -31.91 -10.43 -1.11
N LEU A 31 -31.80 -11.14 0.02
CA LEU A 31 -31.66 -10.56 1.36
C LEU A 31 -30.21 -10.51 1.89
N THR A 32 -29.26 -11.14 1.20
CA THR A 32 -27.81 -11.01 1.49
C THR A 32 -27.15 -9.79 0.85
N GLY A 33 -27.91 -8.95 0.14
CA GLY A 33 -27.44 -7.67 -0.43
C GLY A 33 -27.44 -6.50 0.55
N CYS A 34 -27.24 -6.75 1.85
CA CYS A 34 -27.06 -5.68 2.84
C CYS A 34 -25.61 -5.21 2.74
N GLY A 35 -25.41 -3.97 2.27
CA GLY A 35 -24.13 -3.38 1.96
C GLY A 35 -23.08 -3.57 3.06
N THR A 36 -22.01 -4.28 2.73
CA THR A 36 -20.70 -3.95 3.25
C THR A 36 -20.24 -2.76 2.42
N ASP A 37 -20.11 -1.59 3.04
CA ASP A 37 -19.24 -0.57 2.47
C ASP A 37 -17.87 -1.25 2.30
N ASP A 38 -17.48 -1.56 1.06
CA ASP A 38 -16.20 -2.20 0.77
C ASP A 38 -15.11 -1.21 1.17
N VAL A 39 -14.61 -1.35 2.40
CA VAL A 39 -13.51 -0.55 2.91
C VAL A 39 -12.31 -0.81 2.01
N GLN A 40 -11.85 0.23 1.33
CA GLN A 40 -10.68 0.11 0.46
C GLN A 40 -9.44 -0.08 1.33
N VAL A 41 -8.74 -1.20 1.17
CA VAL A 41 -7.50 -1.47 1.92
C VAL A 41 -6.30 -1.07 1.09
N VAL A 42 -5.40 -0.27 1.67
CA VAL A 42 -4.13 0.16 1.06
C VAL A 42 -2.99 -0.22 1.98
N SER A 43 -2.05 -1.02 1.49
CA SER A 43 -0.87 -1.43 2.26
C SER A 43 0.24 -0.38 2.18
N PHE A 44 0.76 0.01 3.35
CA PHE A 44 1.84 1.00 3.46
C PHE A 44 3.00 0.43 4.28
N ARG A 45 4.22 0.46 3.74
CA ARG A 45 5.40 -0.04 4.46
C ARG A 45 6.58 0.91 4.46
N THR A 46 7.10 1.16 5.65
CA THR A 46 8.30 1.98 5.88
C THR A 46 9.39 1.24 6.66
N SER A 47 10.53 1.90 6.83
CA SER A 47 11.61 1.53 7.74
C SER A 47 12.13 2.78 8.41
N GLY A 48 12.64 2.64 9.62
CA GLY A 48 13.21 3.73 10.37
C GLY A 48 13.46 3.36 11.82
N ASP A 49 13.88 4.35 12.59
CA ASP A 49 13.92 4.23 14.05
C ASP A 49 12.50 4.29 14.67
N PRO A 50 12.34 4.02 15.97
CA PRO A 50 11.02 4.07 16.62
C PRO A 50 10.32 5.43 16.55
N ALA A 51 11.07 6.54 16.44
CA ALA A 51 10.47 7.86 16.30
C ALA A 51 9.90 8.05 14.88
N GLU A 52 10.58 7.55 13.85
CA GLU A 52 10.04 7.51 12.48
C GLU A 52 8.79 6.63 12.39
N GLU A 53 8.81 5.44 13.01
CA GLU A 53 7.63 4.56 13.07
C GLU A 53 6.42 5.27 13.71
N ALA A 54 6.63 5.92 14.85
CA ALA A 54 5.57 6.66 15.55
C ALA A 54 5.05 7.85 14.73
N ALA A 55 5.93 8.55 14.00
CA ALA A 55 5.54 9.64 13.12
C ALA A 55 4.63 9.15 11.97
N TYR A 56 4.98 8.04 11.32
CA TYR A 56 4.11 7.47 10.28
C TYR A 56 2.80 6.92 10.84
N GLN A 57 2.80 6.33 12.02
CA GLN A 57 1.54 5.91 12.67
C GLN A 57 0.63 7.12 12.93
N THR A 58 1.18 8.24 13.38
CA THR A 58 0.40 9.48 13.57
C THR A 58 -0.24 9.97 12.27
N LEU A 59 0.48 9.88 11.14
CA LEU A 59 -0.07 10.24 9.83
C LEU A 59 -1.17 9.27 9.38
N VAL A 60 -1.00 7.98 9.64
CA VAL A 60 -2.00 6.95 9.33
C VAL A 60 -3.28 7.16 10.14
N ASP A 61 -3.15 7.44 11.42
CA ASP A 61 -4.31 7.69 12.30
C ASP A 61 -5.08 8.94 11.84
N ALA A 62 -4.37 10.03 11.55
CA ALA A 62 -4.99 11.25 11.01
C ALA A 62 -5.66 11.01 9.65
N PHE A 63 -5.07 10.16 8.80
CA PHE A 63 -5.68 9.79 7.52
C PHE A 63 -6.97 8.97 7.72
N HIS A 64 -6.99 8.00 8.66
CA HIS A 64 -8.20 7.24 8.97
C HIS A 64 -9.32 8.12 9.55
N GLU A 65 -8.97 9.15 10.33
CA GLU A 65 -9.96 10.12 10.82
C GLU A 65 -10.59 10.95 9.70
N ALA A 66 -9.79 11.33 8.70
CA ALA A 66 -10.26 12.12 7.55
C ALA A 66 -10.95 11.27 6.46
N HIS A 67 -10.57 10.00 6.33
CA HIS A 67 -10.98 9.07 5.27
C HIS A 67 -11.40 7.71 5.85
N PRO A 68 -12.52 7.63 6.60
CA PRO A 68 -12.95 6.40 7.27
C PRO A 68 -13.29 5.25 6.31
N GLU A 69 -13.53 5.56 5.03
CA GLU A 69 -13.77 4.60 3.95
C GLU A 69 -12.51 3.89 3.43
N ILE A 70 -11.31 4.40 3.79
CA ILE A 70 -10.02 3.86 3.37
C ILE A 70 -9.23 3.36 4.60
N ARG A 71 -8.88 2.08 4.59
CA ARG A 71 -8.03 1.47 5.62
C ARG A 71 -6.60 1.34 5.13
N ILE A 72 -5.71 2.13 5.71
CA ILE A 72 -4.26 1.93 5.59
C ILE A 72 -3.79 0.77 6.49
N GLU A 73 -3.23 -0.28 5.89
CA GLU A 73 -2.49 -1.33 6.60
C GLU A 73 -1.01 -0.95 6.68
N PHE A 74 -0.66 -0.26 7.77
CA PHE A 74 0.71 0.16 8.02
C PHE A 74 1.57 -0.97 8.59
N SER A 75 2.76 -1.15 8.03
CA SER A 75 3.78 -2.07 8.54
C SER A 75 5.16 -1.42 8.56
N HIS A 76 5.98 -1.77 9.55
CA HIS A 76 7.29 -1.19 9.77
C HIS A 76 8.38 -2.27 9.86
N ILE A 77 9.54 -2.00 9.25
CA ILE A 77 10.73 -2.83 9.38
C ILE A 77 11.89 -1.97 9.86
N ALA A 78 12.24 -2.06 11.15
CA ALA A 78 13.27 -1.21 11.76
C ALA A 78 14.64 -1.30 11.06
N SER A 79 15.03 -2.50 10.60
CA SER A 79 16.29 -2.68 9.88
C SER A 79 16.18 -2.16 8.45
N ALA A 80 16.79 -1.01 8.16
CA ALA A 80 16.88 -0.45 6.80
C ALA A 80 17.55 -1.40 5.79
N ARG A 81 18.39 -2.35 6.25
CA ARG A 81 18.94 -3.40 5.38
C ARG A 81 17.89 -4.45 5.05
N GLU A 82 17.18 -4.95 6.06
CA GLU A 82 16.14 -5.96 5.87
C GLU A 82 15.00 -5.41 5.02
N TYR A 83 14.56 -4.18 5.30
CA TYR A 83 13.55 -3.48 4.52
C TYR A 83 13.90 -3.46 3.04
N ARG A 84 15.11 -3.03 2.68
CA ARG A 84 15.57 -2.99 1.29
C ARG A 84 15.61 -4.37 0.64
N THR A 85 16.10 -5.38 1.35
CA THR A 85 16.10 -6.76 0.83
C THR A 85 14.68 -7.23 0.57
N ARG A 86 13.77 -6.99 1.51
CA ARG A 86 12.37 -7.41 1.40
C ARG A 86 11.63 -6.65 0.30
N LEU A 87 11.90 -5.36 0.13
CA LEU A 87 11.31 -4.57 -0.94
C LEU A 87 11.67 -5.15 -2.32
N VAL A 88 12.94 -5.50 -2.54
CA VAL A 88 13.38 -6.15 -3.78
C VAL A 88 12.66 -7.48 -4.02
N THR A 89 12.55 -8.33 -2.98
CA THR A 89 11.88 -9.63 -3.12
C THR A 89 10.39 -9.48 -3.39
N ASP A 90 9.74 -8.53 -2.73
CA ASP A 90 8.30 -8.32 -2.83
C ASP A 90 7.94 -7.77 -4.22
N PHE A 91 8.70 -6.82 -4.77
CA PHE A 91 8.51 -6.36 -6.15
C PHE A 91 8.75 -7.49 -7.16
N ALA A 92 9.81 -8.29 -6.98
CA ALA A 92 10.08 -9.43 -7.88
C ALA A 92 8.98 -10.49 -7.82
N ALA A 93 8.29 -10.62 -6.69
CA ALA A 93 7.18 -11.55 -6.48
C ALA A 93 5.81 -10.99 -6.88
N GLY A 94 5.71 -9.70 -7.25
CA GLY A 94 4.43 -9.03 -7.48
C GLY A 94 3.59 -8.87 -6.21
N ALA A 95 4.26 -8.79 -5.05
CA ALA A 95 3.64 -8.70 -3.72
C ALA A 95 4.17 -7.48 -2.92
N ALA A 96 4.67 -6.46 -3.63
CA ALA A 96 5.07 -5.19 -3.02
C ALA A 96 3.86 -4.50 -2.38
N PRO A 97 4.07 -3.75 -1.27
CA PRO A 97 3.02 -2.91 -0.72
C PRO A 97 2.63 -1.81 -1.72
N ASP A 98 1.38 -1.34 -1.63
CA ASP A 98 0.85 -0.29 -2.50
C ASP A 98 1.64 1.01 -2.34
N ILE A 99 2.07 1.32 -1.11
CA ILE A 99 2.92 2.46 -0.78
C ILE A 99 4.17 1.96 -0.06
N SER A 100 5.34 2.39 -0.54
CA SER A 100 6.63 2.16 0.11
C SER A 100 7.57 3.34 -0.07
N LEU A 101 8.55 3.46 0.84
CA LEU A 101 9.62 4.44 0.72
C LEU A 101 10.80 3.84 -0.01
N MET A 102 11.35 4.59 -0.96
CA MET A 102 12.49 4.16 -1.73
C MET A 102 13.55 5.26 -1.81
N ASN A 103 14.80 4.86 -1.68
CA ASN A 103 15.91 5.79 -1.80
C ASN A 103 16.20 6.08 -3.28
N TYR A 104 16.35 7.36 -3.64
CA TYR A 104 16.66 7.80 -5.00
C TYR A 104 17.92 7.13 -5.60
N ARG A 105 18.89 6.69 -4.80
CA ARG A 105 20.08 5.97 -5.32
C ARG A 105 19.79 4.53 -5.76
N ARG A 106 18.59 4.03 -5.50
CA ARG A 106 18.21 2.63 -5.71
C ARG A 106 16.94 2.47 -6.55
N PHE A 107 16.19 3.54 -6.82
CA PHE A 107 14.90 3.43 -7.51
C PHE A 107 15.03 3.03 -8.99
N ALA A 108 16.12 3.43 -9.65
CA ALA A 108 16.31 3.23 -11.09
C ALA A 108 16.17 1.76 -11.53
N SER A 109 16.61 0.79 -10.73
CA SER A 109 16.45 -0.63 -11.08
C SER A 109 14.99 -1.09 -11.07
N PHE A 110 14.15 -0.52 -10.19
CA PHE A 110 12.73 -0.82 -10.13
C PHE A 110 11.98 -0.15 -11.28
N ALA A 111 12.33 1.10 -11.59
CA ALA A 111 11.79 1.81 -12.76
C ALA A 111 12.14 1.07 -14.06
N ALA A 112 13.39 0.64 -14.22
CA ALA A 112 13.84 -0.14 -15.37
C ALA A 112 13.14 -1.50 -15.52
N SER A 113 12.69 -2.11 -14.41
CA SER A 113 11.92 -3.36 -14.45
C SER A 113 10.42 -3.17 -14.73
N GLY A 114 9.93 -1.92 -14.80
CA GLY A 114 8.53 -1.61 -15.08
C GLY A 114 7.57 -2.01 -13.95
N VAL A 115 8.06 -2.06 -12.70
CA VAL A 115 7.24 -2.44 -11.54
C VAL A 115 6.72 -1.24 -10.74
N LEU A 116 7.02 -0.03 -11.19
CA LEU A 116 6.57 1.22 -10.58
C LEU A 116 5.52 1.87 -11.48
N GLU A 117 4.44 2.35 -10.87
CA GLU A 117 3.45 3.20 -11.51
C GLU A 117 3.98 4.66 -11.57
N PRO A 118 3.97 5.33 -12.72
CA PRO A 118 4.31 6.76 -12.80
C PRO A 118 3.35 7.61 -11.97
N VAL A 119 3.89 8.45 -11.08
CA VAL A 119 3.08 9.31 -10.19
C VAL A 119 2.75 10.67 -10.80
N GLY A 120 3.46 11.07 -11.87
CA GLY A 120 3.26 12.36 -12.57
C GLY A 120 1.79 12.64 -12.93
N PRO A 121 1.08 11.71 -13.60
CA PRO A 121 -0.33 11.91 -13.95
C PRO A 121 -1.26 12.14 -12.75
N TYR A 122 -0.96 11.54 -11.60
CA TYR A 122 -1.75 11.73 -10.38
C TYR A 122 -1.46 13.10 -9.73
N LEU A 123 -0.22 13.57 -9.81
CA LEU A 123 0.17 14.90 -9.35
C LEU A 123 -0.48 16.00 -10.20
N ASP A 124 -0.53 15.82 -11.52
CA ASP A 124 -1.16 16.79 -12.45
C ASP A 124 -2.68 16.94 -12.21
N GLN A 125 -3.31 15.91 -11.64
CA GLN A 125 -4.74 15.89 -11.30
C GLN A 125 -5.02 16.28 -9.84
N SER A 126 -3.98 16.53 -9.04
CA SER A 126 -4.14 16.79 -7.61
C SER A 126 -4.51 18.26 -7.35
N ASP A 127 -5.55 18.46 -6.53
CA ASP A 127 -5.87 19.76 -5.94
C ASP A 127 -5.19 19.97 -4.57
N LEU A 128 -4.41 18.99 -4.08
CA LEU A 128 -3.78 19.02 -2.75
C LEU A 128 -2.32 19.47 -2.78
N ILE A 129 -1.58 19.01 -3.79
CA ILE A 129 -0.16 19.29 -3.98
C ILE A 129 0.12 19.44 -5.48
N SER A 130 1.17 20.18 -5.80
CA SER A 130 1.61 20.43 -7.17
C SER A 130 3.12 20.24 -7.28
N MET A 131 3.63 20.15 -8.51
CA MET A 131 5.07 20.09 -8.76
C MET A 131 5.84 21.28 -8.15
N ALA A 132 5.19 22.45 -8.03
CA ALA A 132 5.80 23.66 -7.49
C ALA A 132 6.03 23.61 -5.97
N ASP A 133 5.39 22.68 -5.25
CA ASP A 133 5.56 22.50 -3.81
C ASP A 133 6.85 21.75 -3.45
N PHE A 134 7.54 21.21 -4.46
CA PHE A 134 8.77 20.45 -4.29
C PHE A 134 9.99 21.23 -4.78
N TYR A 135 11.13 21.01 -4.13
CA TYR A 135 12.40 21.46 -4.69
C TYR A 135 12.69 20.71 -6.00
N PRO A 136 13.09 21.40 -7.08
CA PRO A 136 13.36 20.75 -8.38
C PRO A 136 14.36 19.59 -8.29
N VAL A 137 15.41 19.75 -7.49
CA VAL A 137 16.43 18.70 -7.27
C VAL A 137 15.85 17.41 -6.67
N ALA A 138 14.75 17.49 -5.92
CA ALA A 138 14.09 16.34 -5.33
C ALA A 138 13.29 15.56 -6.38
N THR A 139 12.54 16.26 -7.22
CA THR A 139 11.69 15.64 -8.24
C THR A 139 12.53 15.10 -9.39
N GLU A 140 13.54 15.84 -9.83
CA GLU A 140 14.52 15.41 -10.83
C GLU A 140 15.23 14.10 -10.44
N ALA A 141 15.47 13.88 -9.15
CA ALA A 141 16.12 12.67 -8.65
C ALA A 141 15.27 11.39 -8.80
N PHE A 142 13.97 11.52 -9.11
CA PHE A 142 13.04 10.41 -9.29
C PHE A 142 12.45 10.33 -10.72
N LEU A 143 13.04 11.06 -11.68
CA LEU A 143 12.68 10.95 -13.09
C LEU A 143 13.30 9.70 -13.73
N TRP A 144 12.51 8.97 -14.50
CA TRP A 144 12.97 7.88 -15.37
C TRP A 144 12.34 8.06 -16.74
N HIS A 145 13.17 8.22 -17.79
CA HIS A 145 12.69 8.56 -19.14
C HIS A 145 11.70 9.74 -19.16
N ASP A 146 12.02 10.80 -18.42
CA ASP A 146 11.22 12.02 -18.26
C ASP A 146 9.87 11.84 -17.54
N GLU A 147 9.59 10.65 -17.00
CA GLU A 147 8.41 10.38 -16.17
C GLU A 147 8.77 10.41 -14.68
N LEU A 148 7.94 11.08 -13.88
CA LEU A 148 8.09 11.09 -12.43
C LEU A 148 7.59 9.76 -11.85
N MET A 149 8.51 8.95 -11.33
CA MET A 149 8.19 7.59 -10.84
C MET A 149 7.90 7.53 -9.34
N CYS A 150 8.38 8.50 -8.56
CA CYS A 150 8.15 8.55 -7.11
C CYS A 150 7.94 10.00 -6.67
N LEU A 151 7.02 10.22 -5.73
CA LEU A 151 6.86 11.52 -5.07
C LEU A 151 7.95 11.70 -4.01
N PRO A 152 8.68 12.83 -3.99
CA PRO A 152 9.67 13.09 -2.95
C PRO A 152 9.01 13.23 -1.57
N GLN A 153 9.46 12.44 -0.59
CA GLN A 153 8.97 12.53 0.80
C GLN A 153 9.86 13.43 1.65
N ASN A 154 11.19 13.33 1.50
CA ASN A 154 12.15 14.16 2.20
C ASN A 154 13.42 14.38 1.35
N ILE A 155 14.21 15.38 1.74
CA ILE A 155 15.55 15.61 1.21
C ILE A 155 16.49 15.67 2.40
N SER A 156 17.61 14.95 2.31
CA SER A 156 18.67 14.99 3.30
C SER A 156 19.98 15.36 2.62
N SER A 157 20.64 16.40 3.13
CA SER A 157 21.98 16.79 2.73
C SER A 157 23.01 16.18 3.67
N LEU A 158 24.17 15.79 3.13
CA LEU A 158 25.29 15.38 3.96
C LEU A 158 25.77 16.57 4.78
N VAL A 159 25.78 16.42 6.10
CA VAL A 159 26.28 17.42 7.03
C VAL A 159 27.25 16.79 8.01
N VAL A 160 28.18 17.60 8.53
CA VAL A 160 29.11 17.19 9.58
C VAL A 160 28.57 17.71 10.91
N TYR A 161 28.28 16.79 11.83
CA TYR A 161 28.01 17.10 13.22
C TYR A 161 29.29 16.98 14.04
N TYR A 162 29.52 17.94 14.94
CA TYR A 162 30.64 17.90 15.87
C TYR A 162 30.19 18.30 17.27
N ASN A 163 30.93 17.88 18.29
CA ASN A 163 30.71 18.28 19.66
C ASN A 163 31.53 19.55 19.94
N GLN A 164 30.83 20.66 20.21
CA GLN A 164 31.47 21.97 20.44
C GLN A 164 32.40 21.95 21.65
N ASP A 165 31.98 21.38 22.78
CA ASP A 165 32.78 21.32 24.01
C ASP A 165 34.12 20.58 23.80
N LEU A 166 34.12 19.52 23.00
CA LEU A 166 35.34 18.78 22.69
C LEU A 166 36.29 19.57 21.77
N PHE A 167 35.73 20.39 20.89
CA PHE A 167 36.51 21.25 20.00
C PHE A 167 37.12 22.42 20.80
N ASP A 168 36.31 23.07 21.64
CA ASP A 168 36.76 24.13 22.56
C ASP A 168 37.85 23.63 23.51
N ALA A 169 37.69 22.43 24.10
CA ALA A 169 38.69 21.81 24.96
C ALA A 169 40.00 21.48 24.23
N ALA A 170 39.95 21.23 22.93
CA ALA A 170 41.11 21.01 22.07
C ALA A 170 41.67 22.33 21.49
N GLY A 171 41.02 23.47 21.70
CA GLY A 171 41.42 24.79 21.23
C GLY A 171 41.25 25.00 19.72
N VAL A 172 40.28 24.32 19.10
CA VAL A 172 39.91 24.44 17.67
C VAL A 172 38.52 25.00 17.47
#